data_AF-A0A498KHI5-F1
#
_entry.id   AF-A0A498KHI5-F1
#
_cell.length_a   1.000
_cell.length_b   1.000
_cell.length_c   1.000
_cell.angle_alpha   90.00
_cell.angle_beta   90.00
_cell.angle_gamma   90.00
#
_symmetry.space_group_name_H-M   'P 1'
#
loop_
_entity.id
_entity.type
_entity.pdbx_description
1 polymer ?
#
loop_
_entity_poly.entity_id
_entity_poly.type
_entity_poly.pdbx_seq_one_letter_code
_entity_poly.pdbx_strand_id
1 'polypeptide(L)'
;MDLKKPISNLTDVALRITKQLLTTEGKGKNMVYSPLSLQVLLSSVTAGSKGPTKKQLLSFLKSKSSDELNSLVSHLVPRVVRRIH
;
A
#
# COMPACT_ATOMS: atom_id res chain seq x y z
N MET A 1 1.09 13.73 11.84
CA MET A 1 1.95 12.57 11.51
C MET A 1 3.04 13.05 10.56
N ASP A 2 4.32 12.77 10.84
CA ASP A 2 5.35 12.91 9.81
C ASP A 2 5.10 11.85 8.73
N LEU A 3 4.86 12.28 7.49
CA LEU A 3 4.46 11.40 6.39
C LEU A 3 5.64 10.92 5.54
N LYS A 4 6.87 11.45 5.73
CA LYS A 4 7.98 11.18 4.80
C LYS A 4 8.34 9.71 4.77
N LYS A 5 8.53 9.11 5.95
CA LYS A 5 8.88 7.68 6.06
C LYS A 5 7.74 6.75 5.65
N PRO A 6 6.49 6.94 6.09
CA PRO A 6 5.33 6.17 5.63
C PRO A 6 5.12 6.23 4.10
N ILE A 7 5.28 7.41 3.48
CA ILE A 7 5.19 7.56 2.02
C ILE A 7 6.36 6.85 1.32
N SER A 8 7.58 6.96 1.85
CA SER A 8 8.73 6.23 1.29
C SER A 8 8.52 4.71 1.34
N ASN A 9 7.96 4.19 2.44
CA ASN A 9 7.64 2.77 2.58
C ASN A 9 6.54 2.33 1.59
N LEU A 10 5.49 3.15 1.44
CA LEU A 10 4.44 2.95 0.43
C LEU A 10 5.02 2.84 -0.98
N THR A 11 5.90 3.76 -1.36
CA THR A 11 6.52 3.77 -2.70
C THR A 11 7.40 2.54 -2.91
N ASP A 12 8.18 2.12 -1.90
CA ASP A 12 9.00 0.91 -2.00
C ASP A 12 8.14 -0.35 -2.20
N VAL A 13 7.08 -0.52 -1.40
CA VAL A 13 6.15 -1.64 -1.53
C VAL A 13 5.45 -1.61 -2.89
N ALA A 14 5.01 -0.43 -3.34
CA ALA A 14 4.42 -0.24 -4.64
C ALA A 14 5.36 -0.70 -5.76
N LEU A 15 6.62 -0.28 -5.75
CA LEU A 15 7.63 -0.68 -6.74
C LEU A 15 7.92 -2.18 -6.72
N ARG A 16 7.95 -2.81 -5.54
CA ARG A 16 8.11 -4.27 -5.42
C ARG A 16 6.95 -5.01 -6.08
N ILE A 17 5.71 -4.55 -5.86
CA ILE A 17 4.51 -5.07 -6.50
C ILE A 17 4.57 -4.82 -8.02
N THR A 18 4.92 -3.60 -8.46
CA THR A 18 5.07 -3.25 -9.88
C THR A 18 6.04 -4.21 -10.55
N LYS A 19 7.23 -4.41 -9.96
CA LYS A 19 8.26 -5.29 -10.49
C LYS A 19 7.72 -6.71 -10.67
N GLN A 20 7.10 -7.26 -9.64
CA GLN A 20 6.53 -8.59 -9.70
C GLN A 20 5.48 -8.71 -10.81
N LEU A 21 4.55 -7.77 -10.88
CA LEU A 21 3.49 -7.76 -11.88
C LEU A 21 4.02 -7.61 -13.32
N LEU A 22 4.99 -6.70 -13.55
CA LEU A 22 5.63 -6.52 -14.87
C LEU A 22 6.40 -7.77 -15.33
N THR A 23 7.01 -8.50 -14.40
CA THR A 23 7.75 -9.73 -14.73
C THR A 23 6.87 -10.97 -14.90
N THR A 24 5.62 -10.92 -14.44
CA THR A 24 4.67 -12.03 -14.47
C THR A 24 3.54 -11.73 -15.46
N GLU A 25 2.40 -11.24 -14.98
CA GLU A 25 1.18 -11.02 -15.76
C GLU A 25 1.33 -9.93 -16.85
N GLY A 26 2.17 -8.93 -16.59
CA GLY A 26 2.45 -7.82 -17.50
C GLY A 26 3.53 -8.10 -18.52
N LYS A 27 4.13 -9.31 -18.55
CA LYS A 27 5.26 -9.59 -19.44
C LYS A 27 4.84 -9.48 -20.91
N GLY A 28 5.41 -8.50 -21.61
CA GLY A 28 5.12 -8.23 -23.02
C GLY A 28 3.75 -7.58 -23.27
N LYS A 29 3.10 -7.02 -22.23
CA LYS A 29 1.79 -6.36 -22.33
C LYS A 29 1.82 -5.01 -21.63
N ASN A 30 0.95 -4.10 -22.06
CA ASN A 30 0.66 -2.90 -21.30
C ASN A 30 -0.10 -3.29 -20.02
N MET A 31 0.30 -2.70 -18.90
CA MET A 31 -0.30 -2.99 -17.60
C MET A 31 -0.60 -1.69 -16.85
N VAL A 32 -1.82 -1.60 -16.32
CA VAL A 32 -2.28 -0.49 -15.48
C VAL A 32 -2.80 -1.05 -14.17
N TYR A 33 -2.37 -0.46 -13.06
CA TYR A 33 -2.94 -0.73 -11.75
C TYR A 33 -2.78 0.51 -10.86
N SER A 34 -3.52 0.56 -9.74
CA SER A 34 -3.43 1.65 -8.76
C SER A 34 -2.69 1.17 -7.50
N PRO A 35 -1.44 1.61 -7.27
CA PRO A 35 -0.70 1.27 -6.06
C PRO A 35 -1.42 1.69 -4.78
N LEU A 36 -2.05 2.87 -4.80
CA LEU A 36 -2.80 3.38 -3.66
C LEU A 36 -4.02 2.51 -3.34
N SER A 37 -4.79 2.09 -4.35
CA SER A 37 -5.96 1.24 -4.14
C SER A 37 -5.57 -0.12 -3.54
N LEU A 38 -4.49 -0.73 -4.04
CA LEU A 38 -3.97 -1.98 -3.46
C LEU A 38 -3.50 -1.80 -2.02
N GLN A 39 -2.88 -0.66 -1.69
CA GLN A 39 -2.44 -0.41 -0.33
C GLN A 39 -3.61 -0.20 0.63
N VAL A 40 -4.68 0.49 0.22
CA VAL A 40 -5.90 0.61 1.02
C VAL A 40 -6.48 -0.77 1.31
N LEU A 41 -6.63 -1.60 0.28
CA LEU A 41 -7.10 -2.99 0.41
C LEU A 41 -6.25 -3.79 1.40
N LEU A 42 -4.92 -3.78 1.24
CA LEU A 42 -4.00 -4.51 2.13
C LEU A 42 -4.03 -3.97 3.56
N SER A 43 -4.22 -2.67 3.75
CA SER A 43 -4.37 -2.05 5.08
C SER A 43 -5.63 -2.56 5.77
N SER A 44 -6.77 -2.61 5.06
CA SER A 44 -8.02 -3.17 5.55
C SER A 44 -7.90 -4.66 5.90
N VAL A 45 -7.27 -5.47 5.04
CA VAL A 45 -7.02 -6.89 5.31
C VAL A 45 -6.12 -7.05 6.54
N THR A 46 -5.08 -6.23 6.67
CA THR A 46 -4.18 -6.24 7.84
C THR A 46 -4.94 -5.93 9.13
N ALA A 47 -5.87 -4.97 9.10
CA ALA A 47 -6.71 -4.62 10.23
C ALA A 47 -7.67 -5.75 10.66
N GLY A 48 -8.22 -6.51 9.71
CA GLY A 48 -9.07 -7.67 9.98
C GLY A 48 -8.32 -8.95 10.37
N SER A 49 -7.03 -9.04 10.08
CA SER A 49 -6.19 -10.22 10.35
C SER A 49 -5.72 -10.32 11.82
N LYS A 50 -5.31 -11.53 12.24
CA LYS A 50 -4.74 -11.80 13.58
C LYS A 50 -3.50 -12.68 13.49
N GLY A 51 -2.77 -12.79 14.60
CA GLY A 51 -1.68 -13.75 14.76
C GLY A 51 -0.55 -13.61 13.71
N PRO A 52 -0.02 -14.72 13.17
CA PRO A 52 1.07 -14.70 12.18
C PRO A 52 0.76 -13.92 10.90
N THR A 53 -0.46 -14.03 10.37
CA THR A 53 -0.88 -13.33 9.14
C THR A 53 -0.76 -11.82 9.28
N LYS A 54 -1.21 -11.27 10.42
CA LYS A 54 -1.06 -9.84 10.71
C LYS A 54 0.41 -9.40 10.72
N LYS A 55 1.29 -10.20 11.33
CA LYS A 55 2.73 -9.90 11.40
C LYS A 55 3.37 -9.92 10.02
N GLN A 56 3.03 -10.89 9.17
CA GLN A 56 3.52 -10.97 7.80
C GLN A 56 3.09 -9.76 6.96
N LEU A 57 1.81 -9.37 7.06
CA LEU A 57 1.29 -8.22 6.33
C LEU A 57 1.93 -6.91 6.79
N LEU A 58 2.07 -6.69 8.11
CA LEU A 58 2.76 -5.52 8.66
C LEU A 58 4.23 -5.45 8.21
N SER A 59 4.93 -6.59 8.23
CA SER A 59 6.30 -6.69 7.74
C SER A 59 6.40 -6.39 6.24
N PHE A 60 5.47 -6.91 5.43
CA PHE A 60 5.43 -6.66 3.99
C PHE A 60 5.18 -5.17 3.69
N LEU A 61 4.21 -4.57 4.38
CA LEU A 61 3.83 -3.16 4.24
C LEU A 61 4.83 -2.19 4.92
N LYS A 62 5.90 -2.70 5.54
CA LYS A 62 6.89 -1.93 6.29
C LYS A 62 6.27 -0.99 7.31
N SER A 63 5.23 -1.44 8.02
CA SER A 63 4.51 -0.65 9.03
C SER A 63 4.51 -1.35 10.39
N LYS A 64 4.43 -0.55 11.46
CA LYS A 64 4.43 -1.02 12.83
C LYS A 64 3.05 -1.48 13.30
N SER A 65 1.97 -0.92 12.76
CA SER A 65 0.61 -1.24 13.16
C SER A 65 -0.43 -0.99 12.07
N SER A 66 -1.59 -1.62 12.21
CA SER A 66 -2.74 -1.35 11.35
C SER A 66 -3.23 0.11 11.48
N ASP A 67 -3.06 0.72 12.66
CA ASP A 67 -3.45 2.11 12.90
C ASP A 67 -2.55 3.09 12.14
N GLU A 68 -1.26 2.81 12.02
CA GLU A 68 -0.33 3.60 11.20
C GLU A 68 -0.73 3.53 9.72
N LEU A 69 -1.09 2.33 9.22
CA LEU A 69 -1.58 2.14 7.86
C LEU A 69 -2.89 2.89 7.59
N ASN A 70 -3.86 2.78 8.52
CA ASN A 70 -5.14 3.46 8.40
C ASN A 70 -5.00 4.98 8.46
N SER A 71 -4.10 5.48 9.31
CA SER A 71 -3.77 6.91 9.41
C SER A 71 -3.12 7.43 8.12
N LEU A 72 -2.20 6.66 7.52
CA LEU A 72 -1.61 7.00 6.24
C LEU A 72 -2.68 7.11 5.14
N VAL A 73 -3.57 6.12 5.06
CA VAL A 73 -4.66 6.10 4.07
C VAL A 73 -5.61 7.28 4.26
N SER A 74 -6.04 7.58 5.49
CA SER A 74 -6.94 8.70 5.76
C SER A 74 -6.32 10.06 5.43
N HIS A 75 -4.99 10.18 5.49
CA HIS A 75 -4.27 11.38 5.05
C HIS A 75 -4.08 11.46 3.53
N LEU A 76 -3.90 10.34 2.83
CA LEU A 76 -3.60 10.30 1.39
C LEU A 76 -4.86 10.35 0.52
N VAL A 77 -5.92 9.63 0.88
CA VAL A 77 -7.14 9.54 0.06
C VAL A 77 -7.75 10.92 -0.21
N PRO A 78 -7.97 11.80 0.79
CA PRO A 78 -8.53 13.13 0.53
C PRO A 78 -7.63 13.99 -0.35
N ARG A 79 -6.30 13.83 -0.24
CA ARG A 79 -5.34 14.62 -1.04
C ARG A 79 -5.33 14.21 -2.51
N VAL A 80 -5.60 12.94 -2.80
CA VAL A 80 -5.71 12.44 -4.17
C VAL A 80 -7.07 12.81 -4.75
N VAL A 81 -8.16 12.61 -4.01
CA VAL A 81 -9.53 12.91 -4.47
C VAL A 81 -9.78 14.40 -4.66
N ARG A 82 -9.26 15.26 -3.76
CA ARG A 82 -9.34 16.73 -3.93
C ARG A 82 -8.53 17.27 -5.10
N ARG A 83 -7.61 16.48 -5.66
CA ARG A 83 -6.80 16.91 -6.81
C ARG A 83 -7.50 16.68 -8.15
N ILE A 84 -8.69 16.07 -8.13
CA ILE A 84 -9.49 15.70 -9.31
C ILE A 84 -10.68 16.68 -9.49
N HIS A 85 -10.85 17.64 -8.58
CA HIS A 85 -11.81 18.75 -8.65
C HIS A 85 -11.04 20.07 -8.54
#